data_AF-A0A2V9FW78-F1
#
_entry.id   AF-A0A2V9FW78-F1
#
_cell.length_a   1.000
_cell.length_b   1.000
_cell.length_c   1.000
_cell.angle_alpha   90.00
_cell.angle_beta   90.00
_cell.angle_gamma   90.00
#
_symmetry.space_group_name_H-M   'P 1'
#
loop_
_entity.id
_entity.type
_entity.pdbx_description
1 polymer ?
#
loop_
_entity_poly.entity_id
_entity_poly.type
_entity_poly.pdbx_seq_one_letter_code
_entity_poly.pdbx_strand_id
1 'polypeptide(L)' 'MGFALVNIIPGRYVLTAIEDGWELQWAEEGVLKPYLRKWQTMEIASNEVKKVTLKIDGAGTAARAGSNKF' A
#
# COMPACT_ATOMS: atom_id res chain seq x y z
N MET A 1 -5.11 7.55 12.75
CA MET A 1 -4.67 8.65 11.85
C MET A 1 -5.01 8.28 10.41
N GLY A 2 -5.28 9.26 9.56
CA GLY A 2 -5.57 9.06 8.14
C GLY A 2 -4.99 10.20 7.31
N PHE A 3 -4.91 10.01 6.00
CA PHE A 3 -4.40 11.01 5.05
C PHE A 3 -5.43 11.25 3.94
N ALA A 4 -5.24 12.33 3.19
CA ALA A 4 -6.04 12.65 2.01
C ALA A 4 -5.12 12.76 0.79
N LEU A 5 -5.58 12.19 -0.33
CA LEU A 5 -5.00 12.38 -1.65
C LEU A 5 -5.92 13.31 -2.44
N VAL A 6 -5.35 14.32 -3.08
CA VAL A 6 -6.08 15.29 -3.90
C VAL A 6 -5.58 15.25 -5.34
N ASN A 7 -6.41 15.71 -6.29
CA ASN A 7 -6.09 15.75 -7.72
C ASN A 7 -5.75 14.37 -8.32
N ILE A 8 -6.45 13.32 -7.85
CA ILE A 8 -6.33 11.97 -8.41
C ILE A 8 -6.98 11.96 -9.80
N ILE A 9 -6.24 11.45 -10.79
CA ILE A 9 -6.75 11.27 -12.15
C ILE A 9 -7.85 10.19 -12.13
N PRO A 10 -8.97 10.35 -12.84
CA PRO A 10 -10.00 9.31 -12.89
C PRO A 10 -9.47 8.02 -13.51
N GLY A 11 -9.86 6.88 -12.94
CA GLY A 11 -9.42 5.58 -13.45
C GLY A 11 -9.50 4.44 -12.45
N ARG A 12 -8.93 3.31 -12.83
CA ARG A 12 -8.87 2.11 -12.00
C ARG A 12 -7.55 2.06 -11.23
N TYR A 13 -7.66 1.89 -9.93
CA TYR A 13 -6.55 1.86 -8.99
C TYR A 13 -6.54 0.56 -8.20
N VAL A 14 -5.35 0.18 -7.77
CA VAL A 14 -5.12 -0.83 -6.74
C VAL A 14 -4.54 -0.08 -5.55
N LEU A 15 -5.23 -0.15 -4.41
CA LEU A 15 -4.82 0.51 -3.19
C LEU A 15 -4.41 -0.53 -2.15
N THR A 16 -3.28 -0.30 -1.49
CA THR A 16 -2.79 -1.12 -0.37
C THR A 16 -2.19 -0.22 0.68
N ALA A 17 -2.22 -0.66 1.94
CA ALA A 17 -1.55 0.01 3.04
C ALA A 17 -0.50 -0.95 3.58
N ILE A 18 0.75 -0.51 3.66
CA ILE A 18 1.88 -1.32 4.12
C ILE A 18 2.35 -0.82 5.48
N GLU A 19 2.44 -1.73 6.44
CA GLU A 19 3.05 -1.46 7.74
C GLU A 19 4.53 -1.11 7.56
N ASP A 20 4.97 0.02 8.13
CA ASP A 20 6.35 0.53 8.05
C ASP A 20 6.93 0.60 6.62
N GLY A 21 6.06 0.85 5.62
CA GLY A 21 6.44 0.85 4.21
C GLY A 21 7.53 1.87 3.83
N TRP A 22 7.77 2.87 4.67
CA TRP A 22 8.86 3.84 4.47
C TRP A 22 10.26 3.21 4.62
N GLU A 23 10.38 2.05 5.28
CA GLU A 23 11.64 1.34 5.49
C GLU A 23 11.99 0.40 4.32
N LEU A 24 11.07 0.23 3.36
CA LEU A 24 11.28 -0.64 2.20
C LEU A 24 12.25 -0.03 1.20
N GLN A 25 13.13 -0.87 0.65
CA GLN A 25 13.98 -0.53 -0.48
C GLN A 25 13.14 -0.54 -1.77
N TRP A 26 12.40 0.55 -2.02
CA TRP A 26 11.46 0.67 -3.15
C TRP A 26 12.09 0.46 -4.54
N ALA A 27 13.41 0.62 -4.65
CA ALA A 27 14.15 0.39 -5.88
C ALA A 27 14.38 -1.10 -6.19
N GLU A 28 14.25 -1.98 -5.19
CA GLU A 28 14.48 -3.42 -5.38
C GLU A 28 13.29 -4.09 -6.06
N GLU A 29 13.58 -4.90 -7.08
CA GLU A 29 12.56 -5.64 -7.78
C GLU A 29 11.89 -6.66 -6.84
N GLY A 30 10.56 -6.62 -6.78
CA GLY A 30 9.78 -7.57 -6.00
C GLY A 30 9.66 -7.25 -4.51
N VAL A 31 10.14 -6.09 -4.05
CA VAL A 31 9.98 -5.61 -2.65
C VAL A 31 8.51 -5.60 -2.19
N LEU A 32 7.57 -5.44 -3.14
CA LEU A 32 6.14 -5.45 -2.87
C LEU A 32 5.51 -6.85 -2.81
N LYS A 33 6.17 -7.91 -3.32
CA LYS A 33 5.61 -9.28 -3.38
C LYS A 33 5.04 -9.77 -2.04
N PRO A 34 5.68 -9.50 -0.88
CA PRO A 34 5.16 -9.96 0.42
C PRO A 34 3.85 -9.30 0.87
N TYR A 35 3.50 -8.13 0.29
CA TYR A 35 2.42 -7.23 0.68
C TYR A 35 1.23 -7.21 -0.30
N LEU A 36 1.14 -8.23 -1.16
CA LEU A 36 0.07 -8.36 -2.15
C LEU A 36 -1.18 -9.05 -1.61
N ARG A 37 -1.29 -9.30 -0.30
CA ARG A 37 -2.40 -10.10 0.25
C ARG A 37 -3.65 -9.26 0.50
N LYS A 38 -3.49 -7.96 0.80
CA LYS A 38 -4.60 -7.08 1.22
C LYS A 38 -4.83 -5.88 0.31
N TRP A 39 -4.68 -6.07 -1.01
CA TRP A 39 -5.03 -5.03 -1.97
C TRP A 39 -6.55 -4.84 -2.13
N GLN A 40 -6.97 -3.62 -2.45
CA GLN A 40 -8.33 -3.31 -2.86
C GLN A 40 -8.29 -2.61 -4.22
N THR A 41 -8.94 -3.23 -5.21
CA THR A 41 -9.19 -2.57 -6.49
C THR A 41 -10.36 -1.61 -6.33
N MET A 42 -10.22 -0.40 -6.84
CA MET A 42 -11.29 0.59 -6.87
C MET A 42 -11.26 1.42 -8.14
N GLU A 43 -12.41 1.93 -8.50
CA GLU A 43 -12.55 2.92 -9.56
C GLU A 43 -12.77 4.29 -8.93
N ILE A 44 -12.10 5.31 -9.47
CA ILE A 44 -12.25 6.71 -9.07
C ILE A 44 -12.83 7.46 -10.26
N ALA A 45 -14.02 8.02 -10.10
CA ALA A 45 -14.67 8.82 -11.12
C ALA A 45 -14.19 10.29 -11.09
N SER A 46 -14.47 11.03 -12.16
CA SER A 46 -14.18 12.46 -12.24
C SER A 46 -14.85 13.24 -11.11
N ASN A 47 -14.07 14.07 -10.42
CA ASN A 47 -14.50 14.90 -9.28
C ASN A 47 -15.10 14.10 -8.12
N GLU A 48 -14.79 12.81 -7.99
CA GLU A 48 -15.25 11.98 -6.88
C GLU A 48 -14.47 12.27 -5.59
N VAL A 49 -15.19 12.44 -4.49
CA VAL A 49 -14.63 12.39 -3.14
C VAL A 49 -14.92 11.02 -2.55
N LYS A 50 -13.88 10.19 -2.39
CA LYS A 50 -14.02 8.80 -1.91
C LYS A 50 -13.26 8.61 -0.60
N LYS A 51 -13.98 8.18 0.44
CA LYS A 51 -13.37 7.71 1.70
C LYS A 51 -13.15 6.21 1.63
N VAL A 52 -11.90 5.79 1.82
CA VAL A 52 -11.51 4.37 1.77
C VAL A 52 -10.93 3.95 3.11
N THR A 53 -11.35 2.79 3.59
CA THR A 53 -10.76 2.12 4.76
C THR A 53 -10.00 0.90 4.29
N LEU A 54 -8.68 0.93 4.43
CA LEU A 54 -7.79 -0.18 4.06
C LEU A 54 -7.46 -1.05 5.27
N LYS A 55 -7.24 -2.34 5.03
CA LYS A 55 -6.58 -3.21 5.99
C LYS A 55 -5.08 -3.10 5.78
N ILE A 56 -4.33 -2.78 6.83
CA ILE A 56 -2.87 -2.73 6.76
C ILE A 56 -2.34 -4.15 6.49
N ASP A 57 -1.52 -4.27 5.46
CA ASP A 57 -0.76 -5.47 5.16
C ASP A 57 0.60 -5.39 5.84
N GLY A 58 0.86 -6.36 6.71
CA GLY A 58 2.19 -6.57 7.25
C GLY A 58 2.96 -7.47 6.29
N ALA A 59 4.29 -7.40 6.34
CA ALA A 59 5.13 -8.33 5.62
C ALA A 59 4.74 -9.74 6.08
N GLY A 60 4.08 -10.53 5.22
CA GLY A 60 3.62 -11.82 5.69
C GLY A 60 4.82 -12.67 6.12
N THR A 61 4.58 -13.61 7.03
CA THR A 61 5.53 -14.28 7.94
C THR A 61 6.90 -14.72 7.39
N ALA A 62 7.12 -14.75 6.08
CA ALA A 62 8.41 -14.98 5.44
C ALA A 62 9.34 -13.75 5.35
N ALA A 63 8.82 -12.52 5.40
CA ALA A 63 9.61 -11.30 5.19
C ALA A 63 10.24 -10.71 6.48
N ARG A 64 9.80 -11.17 7.66
CA ARG A 64 10.31 -10.71 8.98
C ARG A 64 11.67 -11.31 9.38
N ALA A 65 12.29 -12.17 8.55
CA ALA A 65 13.53 -12.87 8.88
C ALA A 65 14.83 -12.09 8.57
N GLY A 66 14.73 -10.86 8.07
CA GLY A 66 15.88 -9.96 7.89
C GLY A 66 16.02 -9.01 9.08
N SER A 67 16.58 -9.48 10.19
CA SER A 67 16.92 -8.63 11.33
C SER A 67 17.96 -7.59 10.93
N ASN A 68 17.56 -6.34 10.73
CA ASN A 68 18.51 -5.24 10.69
C ASN A 68 18.77 -4.78 12.13
N LYS A 69 19.83 -5.32 12.73
CA LYS A 69 20.42 -4.81 13.96
C LYS A 69 21.01 -3.43 13.65
N PHE A 70 20.45 -2.39 14.26
CA PHE A 70 21.21 -1.18 14.57
C PHE A 70 21.90 -1.38 15.92
#